data_AF-A0A4Y7Q259-F1
#
_entry.id   AF-A0A4Y7Q259-F1
#
_cell.length_a   1.000
_cell.length_b   1.000
_cell.length_c   1.000
_cell.angle_alpha   90.00
_cell.angle_beta   90.00
_cell.angle_gamma   90.00
#
_symmetry.space_group_name_H-M   'P 1'
#
loop_
_entity.id
_entity.type
_entity.pdbx_description
1 polymer ?
#
loop_
_entity_poly.entity_id
_entity_poly.type
_entity_poly.pdbx_seq_one_letter_code
_entity_poly.pdbx_strand_id
1 'polypeptide(L)'
;MCELWLSVKINFHITFPGRALLYRSEIDSFVVKNRELRKFELSSPDWDAIKMVCGWLQCFRDATTQMSATKDSTLSSVNAVFKRLQDQVRKTLRDLLSTAPPELRDSLLQAHRKLSDYFSTFDASPYYTW
;
A
#
# COMPACT_ATOMS: atom_id res chain seq x y z
N MET A 1 4.95 -13.40 -19.13
CA MET A 1 4.38 -12.27 -18.33
C MET A 1 3.23 -12.69 -17.40
N CYS A 2 2.80 -13.97 -17.36
CA CYS A 2 1.66 -14.43 -16.55
C CYS A 2 2.00 -14.94 -15.14
N GLU A 3 3.23 -15.37 -14.85
CA GLU A 3 3.52 -16.07 -13.59
C GLU A 3 3.74 -15.15 -12.37
N LEU A 4 4.14 -13.89 -12.58
CA LEU A 4 4.33 -12.92 -11.50
C LEU A 4 3.02 -12.36 -10.93
N TRP A 5 1.94 -12.38 -11.71
CA TRP A 5 0.61 -11.94 -11.24
C TRP A 5 -0.04 -12.94 -10.28
N LEU A 6 0.36 -14.21 -10.31
CA LEU A 6 -0.08 -15.24 -9.36
C LEU A 6 0.56 -15.05 -7.98
N SER A 7 1.85 -14.69 -7.90
CA SER A 7 2.52 -14.41 -6.61
C SER A 7 1.97 -13.18 -5.88
N VAL A 8 1.47 -12.17 -6.61
CA VAL A 8 0.78 -11.01 -6.01
C VAL A 8 -0.66 -11.37 -5.59
N LYS A 9 -1.34 -12.24 -6.34
CA LYS A 9 -2.71 -12.68 -6.04
C LYS A 9 -2.84 -13.45 -4.72
N ILE A 10 -1.82 -14.23 -4.33
CA ILE A 10 -1.92 -15.14 -3.18
C ILE A 10 -1.63 -14.45 -1.84
N ASN A 11 -0.89 -13.33 -1.82
CA ASN A 11 -0.54 -12.63 -0.57
C ASN A 11 -1.41 -11.40 -0.23
N PHE A 12 -2.25 -10.91 -1.14
CA PHE A 12 -3.15 -9.77 -0.87
C PHE A 12 -4.49 -10.17 -0.21
N HIS A 13 -4.61 -11.41 0.25
CA HIS A 13 -5.72 -11.87 1.11
C HIS A 13 -5.63 -11.36 2.56
N ILE A 14 -4.71 -10.44 2.86
CA ILE A 14 -4.61 -9.72 4.13
C ILE A 14 -5.79 -8.73 4.22
N THR A 15 -6.94 -9.30 4.58
CA THR A 15 -8.21 -8.61 4.85
C THR A 15 -8.18 -7.89 6.20
N PHE A 16 -7.00 -7.44 6.65
CA PHE A 16 -6.75 -7.31 8.09
C PHE A 16 -6.74 -5.87 8.65
N PRO A 17 -6.20 -4.84 7.98
CA PRO A 17 -6.07 -3.56 8.67
C PRO A 17 -7.33 -2.67 8.51
N GLY A 18 -8.15 -2.88 7.46
CA GLY A 18 -9.44 -2.17 7.30
C GLY A 18 -10.48 -2.53 8.36
N ARG A 19 -10.50 -3.80 8.82
CA ARG A 19 -11.43 -4.24 9.89
C ARG A 19 -11.08 -3.64 11.24
N ALA A 20 -9.78 -3.51 11.55
CA ALA A 20 -9.32 -2.87 12.77
C ALA A 20 -9.79 -1.41 12.87
N LEU A 21 -9.77 -0.68 11.75
CA LEU A 21 -10.29 0.70 11.70
C LEU A 21 -11.81 0.77 11.84
N LEU A 22 -12.55 -0.18 11.26
CA LEU A 22 -14.01 -0.23 11.35
C LEU A 22 -14.49 -0.47 12.79
N TYR A 23 -13.79 -1.31 13.53
CA TYR A 23 -14.12 -1.68 14.91
C TYR A 23 -13.28 -0.93 15.95
N ARG A 24 -12.72 0.23 15.60
CA ARG A 24 -11.84 1.00 16.51
C ARG A 24 -12.51 1.25 17.86
N SER A 25 -13.77 1.68 17.85
CA SER A 25 -14.50 2.02 19.08
C SER A 25 -14.72 0.81 19.99
N GLU A 26 -14.94 -0.35 19.39
CA GLU A 26 -15.16 -1.63 20.04
C GLU A 26 -13.85 -2.18 20.60
N ILE A 27 -12.75 -2.06 19.85
CA ILE A 27 -11.40 -2.44 20.26
C ILE A 27 -10.97 -1.58 21.46
N ASP A 28 -11.10 -0.25 21.36
CA ASP A 28 -10.74 0.67 22.44
C ASP A 28 -11.58 0.38 23.71
N SER A 29 -12.90 0.21 23.56
CA SER A 29 -13.80 -0.18 24.67
C SER A 29 -13.43 -1.54 25.28
N PHE A 30 -13.03 -2.51 24.46
CA PHE A 30 -12.63 -3.84 24.92
C PHE A 30 -11.28 -3.82 25.66
N VAL A 31 -10.31 -3.06 25.17
CA VAL A 31 -8.99 -2.90 25.80
C VAL A 31 -9.10 -2.19 27.15
N VAL A 32 -9.94 -1.16 27.26
CA VAL A 32 -10.17 -0.44 28.52
C VAL A 32 -10.79 -1.35 29.60
N LYS A 33 -11.71 -2.24 29.19
CA LYS A 33 -12.40 -3.18 30.08
C LYS A 33 -11.51 -4.34 30.55
N ASN A 34 -10.53 -4.76 29.75
CA ASN A 34 -9.65 -5.89 30.07
C ASN A 34 -8.28 -5.40 30.55
N ARG A 35 -8.02 -5.48 31.87
CA ARG A 35 -6.77 -5.00 32.49
C ARG A 35 -5.50 -5.57 31.86
N GLU A 36 -5.50 -6.83 31.42
CA GLU A 36 -4.35 -7.48 30.80
C GLU A 36 -4.01 -6.95 29.39
N LEU A 37 -4.99 -6.33 28.72
CA LEU A 37 -4.87 -5.83 27.35
C LEU A 37 -4.50 -4.35 27.28
N ARG A 38 -4.51 -3.61 28.40
CA ARG A 38 -4.11 -2.19 28.43
C ARG A 38 -2.70 -1.92 27.90
N LYS A 39 -1.81 -2.92 27.97
CA LYS A 39 -0.46 -2.83 27.37
C LYS A 39 -0.47 -2.72 25.84
N PHE A 40 -1.59 -3.05 25.20
CA PHE A 40 -1.81 -2.94 23.75
C PHE A 40 -2.76 -1.79 23.40
N GLU A 41 -3.01 -0.88 24.33
CA GLU A 41 -3.79 0.32 24.05
C GLU A 41 -3.07 1.16 22.99
N LEU A 42 -3.72 1.29 21.83
CA LEU A 42 -3.21 2.07 20.71
C LEU A 42 -3.58 3.53 20.95
N SER A 43 -2.57 4.40 20.89
CA SER A 43 -2.80 5.83 21.01
C SER A 43 -3.46 6.39 19.74
N SER A 44 -4.05 7.58 19.81
CA SER A 44 -4.59 8.24 18.60
C SER A 44 -3.57 8.34 17.45
N PRO A 45 -2.29 8.72 17.67
CA PRO A 45 -1.33 8.75 16.58
C PRO A 45 -1.01 7.36 16.00
N ASP A 46 -1.08 6.29 16.81
CA ASP A 46 -0.91 4.92 16.29
C ASP A 46 -2.07 4.54 15.36
N TRP A 47 -3.29 4.90 15.72
CA TRP A 47 -4.47 4.72 14.87
C TRP A 47 -4.37 5.53 13.57
N ASP A 48 -3.84 6.74 13.62
CA ASP A 48 -3.62 7.57 12.43
C ASP A 48 -2.53 6.98 11.52
N ALA A 49 -1.47 6.44 12.10
CA ALA A 49 -0.44 5.69 11.37
C ALA A 49 -1.03 4.43 10.70
N ILE A 50 -1.84 3.65 11.42
CA ILE A 50 -2.54 2.49 10.86
C ILE A 50 -3.48 2.92 9.73
N LYS A 51 -4.20 4.04 9.88
CA LYS A 51 -5.08 4.57 8.82
C LYS A 51 -4.33 4.96 7.57
N MET A 52 -3.19 5.63 7.72
CA MET A 52 -2.29 5.95 6.62
C MET A 52 -1.76 4.69 5.94
N VAL A 53 -1.40 3.67 6.73
CA VAL A 53 -0.97 2.33 6.26
C VAL A 53 -2.14 1.48 5.71
N CYS A 54 -3.39 1.81 5.98
CA CYS A 54 -4.51 1.20 5.26
C CYS A 54 -4.68 1.85 3.89
N GLY A 55 -4.58 3.18 3.83
CA GLY A 55 -4.81 3.97 2.63
C GLY A 55 -3.86 3.59 1.48
N TRP A 56 -2.55 3.50 1.74
CA TRP A 56 -1.59 3.08 0.71
C TRP A 56 -1.86 1.65 0.19
N LEU A 57 -2.08 0.66 1.07
CA LEU A 57 -2.34 -0.74 0.70
C LEU A 57 -3.60 -0.84 -0.14
N GLN A 58 -4.61 -0.04 0.18
CA GLN A 58 -5.83 0.04 -0.61
C GLN A 58 -5.55 0.61 -2.01
N CYS A 59 -4.76 1.68 -2.14
CA CYS A 59 -4.35 2.19 -3.46
C CYS A 59 -3.59 1.15 -4.29
N PHE A 60 -2.67 0.39 -3.68
CA PHE A 60 -1.96 -0.71 -4.35
C PHE A 60 -2.90 -1.82 -4.80
N ARG A 61 -3.86 -2.19 -3.94
CA ARG A 61 -4.89 -3.17 -4.26
C ARG A 61 -5.75 -2.70 -5.44
N ASP A 62 -6.27 -1.48 -5.38
CA ASP A 62 -7.15 -0.92 -6.40
C ASP A 62 -6.44 -0.84 -7.76
N ALA A 63 -5.18 -0.41 -7.78
CA ALA A 63 -4.34 -0.41 -8.98
C ALA A 63 -4.16 -1.84 -9.54
N THR A 64 -3.87 -2.82 -8.68
CA THR A 64 -3.68 -4.22 -9.07
C THR A 64 -4.99 -4.82 -9.60
N THR A 65 -6.12 -4.52 -8.97
CA THR A 65 -7.45 -4.95 -9.41
C THR A 65 -7.81 -4.33 -10.75
N GLN A 66 -7.58 -3.03 -10.93
CA GLN A 66 -7.81 -2.34 -12.20
C GLN A 66 -6.98 -2.96 -13.33
N MET A 67 -5.69 -3.19 -13.10
CA MET A 67 -4.81 -3.81 -14.09
C MET A 67 -5.18 -5.27 -14.38
N SER A 68 -5.60 -6.03 -13.36
CA SER A 68 -6.03 -7.43 -13.53
C SER A 68 -7.38 -7.58 -14.24
N ALA A 69 -8.26 -6.58 -14.13
CA ALA A 69 -9.57 -6.58 -14.78
C ALA A 69 -9.51 -6.14 -16.25
N THR A 70 -8.44 -5.46 -16.65
CA THR A 70 -8.29 -4.95 -18.01
C THR A 70 -7.73 -6.04 -18.91
N LYS A 71 -8.59 -6.60 -19.79
CA LYS A 71 -8.24 -7.70 -20.70
C LYS A 71 -7.08 -7.35 -21.64
N ASP A 72 -7.04 -6.10 -22.11
CA ASP A 72 -5.98 -5.53 -22.95
C ASP A 72 -5.54 -4.18 -22.37
N SER A 73 -4.62 -4.19 -21.40
CA SER A 73 -4.11 -2.95 -20.82
C SER A 73 -3.18 -2.25 -21.82
N THR A 74 -3.57 -1.07 -22.30
CA THR A 74 -2.69 -0.25 -23.15
C THR A 74 -1.51 0.25 -22.34
N LEU A 75 -0.34 0.41 -22.97
CA LEU A 75 0.87 0.94 -22.32
C LEU A 75 0.61 2.28 -21.61
N SER A 76 -0.21 3.15 -22.22
CA SER A 76 -0.64 4.43 -21.64
C SER A 76 -1.42 4.24 -20.33
N SER A 77 -2.36 3.28 -20.30
CA SER A 77 -3.14 2.98 -19.09
C SER A 77 -2.28 2.43 -17.95
N VAL A 78 -1.31 1.56 -18.28
CA VAL A 78 -0.36 1.00 -17.32
C VAL A 78 0.54 2.10 -16.75
N ASN A 79 1.09 2.95 -17.62
CA ASN A 79 1.90 4.09 -17.24
C ASN A 79 1.15 5.04 -16.29
N ALA A 80 -0.10 5.38 -16.60
CA ALA A 80 -0.93 6.23 -15.75
C ALA A 80 -1.16 5.64 -14.35
N VAL A 81 -1.39 4.33 -14.24
CA VAL A 81 -1.54 3.63 -12.96
C VAL A 81 -0.24 3.64 -12.15
N PHE A 82 0.90 3.34 -12.78
CA PHE A 82 2.21 3.39 -12.11
C PHE A 82 2.57 4.79 -11.63
N LYS A 83 2.34 5.81 -12.45
CA LYS A 83 2.58 7.21 -12.08
C LYS A 83 1.73 7.61 -10.87
N ARG A 84 0.44 7.25 -10.88
CA ARG A 84 -0.47 7.49 -9.76
C ARG A 84 0.00 6.82 -8.46
N LEU A 85 0.51 5.58 -8.55
CA LEU A 85 1.10 4.88 -7.39
C LEU A 85 2.35 5.59 -6.88
N GLN A 86 3.27 6.00 -7.76
CA GLN A 86 4.48 6.73 -7.37
C GLN A 86 4.17 8.06 -6.69
N ASP A 87 3.22 8.82 -7.23
CA ASP A 87 2.80 10.11 -6.66
C ASP A 87 2.16 9.92 -5.28
N GLN A 88 1.38 8.85 -5.10
CA GLN A 88 0.79 8.51 -3.81
C GLN A 88 1.86 8.13 -2.78
N VAL A 89 2.85 7.29 -3.14
CA VAL A 89 3.96 6.93 -2.24
C VAL A 89 4.80 8.15 -1.88
N ARG A 90 5.07 9.05 -2.84
CA ARG A 90 5.76 10.32 -2.59
C ARG A 90 4.99 11.21 -1.63
N LYS A 91 3.66 11.30 -1.80
CA LYS A 91 2.81 12.07 -0.90
C LYS A 91 2.88 11.48 0.52
N THR A 92 2.71 10.16 0.67
CA THR A 92 2.83 9.49 1.96
C THR A 92 4.20 9.69 2.59
N LEU A 93 5.30 9.63 1.83
CA LEU A 93 6.65 9.91 2.35
C LEU A 93 6.84 11.34 2.85
N ARG A 94 6.12 12.32 2.28
CA ARG A 94 6.11 13.71 2.77
C ARG A 94 5.25 13.88 4.01
N ASP A 95 4.10 13.21 4.02
CA ASP A 95 3.11 13.29 5.09
C ASP A 95 3.51 12.42 6.30
N LEU A 96 4.47 11.52 6.13
CA LEU A 96 5.01 10.69 7.19
C LEU A 96 5.72 11.58 8.21
N LEU A 97 5.14 11.70 9.40
CA LEU A 97 5.74 12.38 10.55
C LEU A 97 7.16 11.83 10.78
N SER A 98 8.13 12.68 11.10
CA SER A 98 9.52 12.26 11.33
C SER A 98 9.69 11.30 12.53
N THR A 99 8.61 11.06 13.27
CA THR A 99 8.48 10.14 14.40
C THR A 99 8.11 8.72 13.96
N ALA A 100 7.77 8.50 12.69
CA ALA A 100 7.41 7.17 12.20
C ALA A 100 8.60 6.19 12.31
N PRO A 101 8.34 4.89 12.57
CA PRO A 101 9.39 3.89 12.66
C PRO A 101 10.27 3.89 11.40
N PRO A 102 11.60 3.83 11.56
CA PRO A 102 12.53 3.86 10.42
C PRO A 102 12.27 2.71 9.44
N GLU A 103 11.81 1.56 9.92
CA GLU A 103 11.45 0.40 9.10
C GLU A 103 10.30 0.70 8.13
N LEU A 104 9.32 1.51 8.58
CA LEU A 104 8.18 1.88 7.77
C LEU A 104 8.59 2.87 6.67
N ARG A 105 9.48 3.80 6.99
CA ARG A 105 10.09 4.71 6.01
C ARG A 105 10.92 3.94 4.98
N ASP A 106 11.75 3.00 5.44
CA ASP A 106 12.60 2.20 4.55
C ASP A 106 11.77 1.30 3.63
N SER A 107 10.72 0.66 4.14
CA SER A 107 9.82 -0.14 3.32
C SER A 107 9.09 0.70 2.26
N LEU A 108 8.66 1.94 2.59
CA LEU A 108 8.09 2.89 1.64
C LEU A 108 9.11 3.32 0.57
N LEU A 109 10.35 3.58 0.96
CA LEU A 109 11.44 3.92 0.02
C LEU A 109 11.76 2.76 -0.91
N GLN A 110 11.80 1.52 -0.39
CA GLN A 110 11.98 0.33 -1.20
C GLN A 110 10.82 0.12 -2.18
N ALA A 111 9.57 0.33 -1.74
CA ALA A 111 8.40 0.28 -2.61
C ALA A 111 8.48 1.34 -3.72
N HIS A 112 8.87 2.58 -3.38
CA HIS A 112 9.07 3.66 -4.36
C HIS A 112 10.15 3.31 -5.39
N ARG A 113 11.32 2.84 -4.93
CA ARG A 113 12.42 2.41 -5.81
C ARG A 113 11.99 1.27 -6.72
N LYS A 114 11.34 0.24 -6.17
CA LYS A 114 10.86 -0.90 -6.96
C LYS A 114 9.87 -0.46 -8.05
N LEU A 115 8.95 0.46 -7.74
CA LEU A 115 8.06 1.04 -8.74
C LEU A 115 8.81 1.86 -9.79
N SER A 116 9.88 2.56 -9.40
CA SER A 116 10.73 3.33 -10.32
C SER A 116 11.55 2.41 -11.24
N ASP A 117 12.07 1.31 -10.73
CA ASP A 117 12.85 0.33 -11.49
C ASP A 117 11.98 -0.40 -12.51
N TYR A 118 10.73 -0.74 -12.13
CA TYR A 118 9.76 -1.25 -13.10
C TYR A 118 9.51 -0.25 -14.22
N PHE A 119 9.35 1.03 -13.87
CA PHE A 119 9.12 2.08 -14.85
C PHE A 119 10.29 2.25 -15.82
N SER A 120 11.53 2.30 -15.33
CA SER A 120 12.73 2.42 -16.16
C SER A 120 12.97 1.17 -17.03
N THR A 121 12.63 -0.02 -16.54
CA THR A 121 12.71 -1.26 -17.31
C THR A 121 11.69 -1.31 -18.45
N PHE A 122 10.49 -0.74 -18.24
CA PHE A 122 9.50 -0.60 -19.31
C PHE A 122 9.95 0.43 -20.37
N ASP A 123 10.59 1.52 -19.95
CA ASP A 123 11.08 2.56 -20.85
C ASP A 123 12.31 2.11 -21.67
N ALA A 124 13.18 1.29 -21.07
CA ALA A 124 14.36 0.72 -21.72
C ALA A 124 14.06 -0.50 -22.64
N SER A 125 12.79 -0.94 -22.71
CA SER A 125 12.39 -2.04 -23.56
C SER A 125 12.49 -1.64 -25.04
N PRO A 126 13.22 -2.41 -25.89
CA PRO A 126 13.35 -2.12 -27.32
C PRO A 126 12.05 -2.34 -28.11
N TYR A 127 10.97 -2.79 -27.46
CA TYR A 127 9.64 -2.93 -28.05
C TYR A 127 8.84 -1.61 -28.08
N TYR A 128 9.53 -0.47 -27.95
CA TYR A 128 8.99 0.82 -28.36
C TYR A 128 8.95 0.90 -29.90
N THR A 129 7.94 0.30 -30.51
CA THR A 129 7.56 0.67 -31.88
C THR A 129 6.05 0.88 -31.93
N TRP A 130 5.73 2.15 -32.16
CA TRP A 130 4.49 2.76 -32.66
C TRP A 130 3.51 1.84 -33.37
#